data_AF-A0A553HXZ3-F1
#
_entry.id   AF-A0A553HXZ3-F1
#
_cell.length_a   1.000
_cell.length_b   1.000
_cell.length_c   1.000
_cell.angle_alpha   90.00
_cell.angle_beta   90.00
_cell.angle_gamma   90.00
#
_symmetry.space_group_name_H-M   'P 1'
#
loop_
_entity.id
_entity.type
_entity.pdbx_description
1 polymer ?
#
loop_
_entity_poly.entity_id
_entity_poly.type
_entity_poly.pdbx_seq_one_letter_code
_entity_poly.pdbx_strand_id
1 'polypeptide(L)'
;MTQDPSSLVQSDAQTTQASKCSLEAIPMEIILEIMEVMGPADFTNFGLVNKRFYQIFTDKRAQILLKILRSRPELELLLHLYTANQNDFLPDRMLHPLTVTFSFKPNDIPEDKIFLMRYPVAWKNGKIVCPEKIKLNMFDLLEVAQLVKVIDWWVEVYPRLRWRDHPEDRRCLKSDEESRLRKAIARWWLYSHYFHGNYWRNTHAPKKFDHDVRLHHIRILTTQEIHELDDLLGTIYETVSKDLCSSPGKVYHGTGSAVELVPWGKHGERHPAIVNTYMKLDPELLKYFLEHCYRYSKEYLIMAITNSTHELLFDRETLSMSIATVLEERAILDPDRPKTFPPMGIIAEDRASAEECEAWNHDAWLTGFPPITKEQLAEQPLELTSRVPRGDDGADRGGGY
;
A
#
# COMPACT_ATOMS: atom_id res chain seq x y z
N MET A 1 -47.46 58.44 58.51
CA MET A 1 -46.97 57.05 58.61
C MET A 1 -45.98 56.80 57.50
N THR A 2 -44.70 56.65 57.87
CA THR A 2 -43.69 55.70 57.33
C THR A 2 -43.36 55.73 55.82
N GLN A 3 -42.13 55.63 55.32
CA GLN A 3 -40.73 55.64 55.78
C GLN A 3 -39.93 55.58 54.45
N ASP A 4 -38.86 56.34 54.29
CA ASP A 4 -37.76 56.03 53.34
C ASP A 4 -36.90 54.88 53.94
N PRO A 5 -35.99 54.14 53.25
CA PRO A 5 -35.16 54.55 52.09
C PRO A 5 -34.71 53.45 51.07
N SER A 6 -34.00 53.91 50.02
CA SER A 6 -32.88 53.32 49.24
C SER A 6 -32.79 51.81 48.88
N SER A 7 -32.46 51.52 47.61
CA SER A 7 -31.31 50.65 47.27
C SER A 7 -31.03 50.63 45.76
N LEU A 8 -29.73 50.57 45.47
CA LEU A 8 -29.10 50.59 44.17
C LEU A 8 -29.57 49.42 43.28
N VAL A 9 -29.83 49.72 42.00
CA VAL A 9 -29.79 48.73 40.93
C VAL A 9 -28.31 48.52 40.59
N GLN A 10 -27.68 47.58 41.27
CA GLN A 10 -26.37 47.04 40.89
C GLN A 10 -26.55 45.88 39.90
N SER A 11 -25.67 45.90 38.92
CA SER A 11 -25.43 44.93 37.86
C SER A 11 -25.39 43.48 38.33
N ASP A 12 -26.05 42.60 37.59
CA ASP A 12 -25.60 41.23 37.40
C ASP A 12 -25.71 40.86 35.92
N ALA A 13 -24.82 41.46 35.12
CA ALA A 13 -24.39 40.83 33.88
C ALA A 13 -23.52 39.63 34.26
N GLN A 14 -24.18 38.49 34.53
CA GLN A 14 -23.51 37.19 34.59
C GLN A 14 -22.88 36.92 33.22
N THR A 15 -21.65 37.38 33.09
CA THR A 15 -20.78 37.04 31.99
C THR A 15 -20.33 35.61 32.29
N THR A 16 -21.04 34.63 31.74
CA THR A 16 -20.53 33.26 31.62
C THR A 16 -19.25 33.32 30.80
N GLN A 17 -18.11 33.51 31.48
CA GLN A 17 -16.80 33.17 30.98
C GLN A 17 -16.81 31.67 30.76
N ALA A 18 -17.21 31.25 29.56
CA ALA A 18 -16.80 29.98 29.03
C ALA A 18 -15.27 30.00 29.05
N SER A 19 -14.70 29.27 30.01
CA SER A 19 -13.29 28.91 30.04
C SER A 19 -12.96 28.25 28.71
N LYS A 20 -12.51 29.06 27.75
CA LYS A 20 -11.93 28.57 26.51
C LYS A 20 -10.60 27.97 26.91
N CYS A 21 -10.61 26.68 27.21
CA CYS A 21 -9.41 25.87 27.25
C CYS A 21 -8.84 25.87 25.82
N SER A 22 -8.04 26.89 25.50
CA SER A 22 -7.36 26.99 24.22
C SER A 22 -6.27 25.93 24.19
N LEU A 23 -6.10 25.24 23.07
CA LEU A 23 -4.97 24.34 22.84
C LEU A 23 -3.62 25.06 23.07
N GLU A 24 -3.61 26.39 22.96
CA GLU A 24 -2.47 27.26 23.23
C GLU A 24 -2.13 27.42 24.71
N ALA A 25 -3.05 27.06 25.63
CA ALA A 25 -2.81 27.08 27.07
C ALA A 25 -2.17 25.77 27.59
N ILE A 26 -2.10 24.76 26.73
CA ILE A 26 -1.55 23.44 27.07
C ILE A 26 0.01 23.54 27.15
N PRO A 27 0.63 22.80 28.09
CA PRO A 27 2.08 22.67 28.16
C PRO A 27 2.70 22.20 26.84
N MET A 28 3.93 22.63 26.60
CA MET A 28 4.68 22.32 25.38
C MET A 28 4.87 20.82 25.18
N GLU A 29 5.07 20.11 26.27
CA GLU A 29 5.32 18.67 26.34
C GLU A 29 4.12 17.89 25.78
N ILE A 30 2.90 18.28 26.16
CA ILE A 30 1.68 17.64 25.68
C ILE A 30 1.44 17.97 24.20
N ILE A 31 1.77 19.17 23.74
CA ILE A 31 1.70 19.52 22.31
C ILE A 31 2.65 18.63 21.50
N LEU A 32 3.87 18.39 22.00
CA LEU A 32 4.80 17.47 21.37
C LEU A 32 4.25 16.05 21.34
N GLU A 33 3.72 15.53 22.45
CA GLU A 33 3.10 14.19 22.50
C GLU A 33 1.94 14.06 21.49
N ILE A 34 1.09 15.09 21.37
CA ILE A 34 0.02 15.15 20.38
C ILE A 34 0.60 15.09 18.95
N MET A 35 1.64 15.87 18.65
CA MET A 35 2.26 15.87 17.32
C MET A 35 2.88 14.51 16.98
N GLU A 36 3.43 13.79 17.96
CA GLU A 36 4.11 12.50 17.76
C GLU A 36 3.17 11.33 17.43
N VAL A 37 1.87 11.46 17.73
CA VAL A 37 0.86 10.42 17.41
C VAL A 37 0.08 10.70 16.11
N MET A 38 0.32 11.85 15.47
CA MET A 38 -0.36 12.26 14.24
C MET A 38 0.11 11.51 12.98
N GLY A 39 -0.71 11.54 11.93
CA GLY A 39 -0.25 11.27 10.57
C GLY A 39 0.67 12.36 10.03
N PRO A 40 1.54 12.09 9.02
CA PRO A 40 2.42 13.11 8.46
C PRO A 40 1.68 14.32 7.86
N ALA A 41 0.49 14.10 7.29
CA ALA A 41 -0.37 15.19 6.80
C ALA A 41 -0.87 16.07 7.95
N ASP A 42 -1.45 15.46 8.99
CA ASP A 42 -1.95 16.16 10.16
C ASP A 42 -0.85 16.89 10.91
N PHE A 43 0.33 16.29 11.07
CA PHE A 43 1.49 16.95 11.66
C PHE A 43 1.89 18.23 10.91
N THR A 44 1.88 18.17 9.58
CA THR A 44 2.18 19.34 8.74
C THR A 44 1.11 20.41 8.89
N ASN A 45 -0.17 20.02 8.82
CA ASN A 45 -1.30 20.95 8.95
C ASN A 45 -1.37 21.58 10.34
N PHE A 46 -1.12 20.79 11.39
CA PHE A 46 -1.13 21.21 12.78
C PHE A 46 -0.06 22.25 13.07
N GLY A 47 1.14 22.08 12.51
CA GLY A 47 2.20 23.09 12.57
C GLY A 47 1.80 24.44 11.95
N LEU A 48 0.86 24.47 11.01
CA LEU A 48 0.40 25.69 10.35
C LEU A 48 -0.74 26.41 11.09
N VAL A 49 -1.30 25.82 12.14
CA VAL A 49 -2.48 26.37 12.84
C VAL A 49 -2.19 27.69 13.56
N ASN A 50 -1.02 27.81 14.20
CA ASN A 50 -0.62 29.06 14.86
C ASN A 50 0.91 29.23 14.91
N LYS A 51 1.37 30.43 15.28
CA LYS A 51 2.80 30.78 15.34
C LYS A 51 3.58 29.92 16.34
N ARG A 52 2.98 29.55 17.48
CA ARG A 52 3.63 28.74 18.52
C ARG A 52 3.91 27.33 17.98
N PHE A 53 2.92 26.69 17.38
CA PHE A 53 3.04 25.34 16.80
C PHE A 53 3.97 25.34 15.60
N TYR A 54 3.94 26.40 14.79
CA TYR A 54 4.88 26.55 13.68
C TYR A 54 6.32 26.59 14.15
N GLN A 55 6.62 27.32 15.23
CA GLN A 55 7.97 27.39 15.78
C GLN A 55 8.45 26.04 16.33
N ILE A 56 7.57 25.32 17.03
CA ILE A 56 7.82 23.94 17.48
C ILE A 56 8.11 23.03 16.29
N PHE A 57 7.24 23.11 15.27
CA PHE A 57 7.36 22.34 14.05
C PHE A 57 8.70 22.61 13.37
N THR A 58 9.13 23.86 13.20
CA THR A 58 10.40 24.18 12.55
C THR A 58 11.61 23.69 13.34
N ASP A 59 11.56 23.80 14.67
CA ASP A 59 12.70 23.47 15.54
C ASP A 59 12.87 21.94 15.73
N LYS A 60 11.76 21.19 15.73
CA LYS A 60 11.72 19.76 16.05
C LYS A 60 11.26 18.86 14.91
N ARG A 61 11.08 19.42 13.70
CA ARG A 61 10.50 18.74 12.53
C ARG A 61 11.05 17.35 12.28
N ALA A 62 12.38 17.25 12.18
CA ALA A 62 13.06 16.02 11.81
C ALA A 62 12.86 14.92 12.86
N GLN A 63 12.93 15.28 14.14
CA GLN A 63 12.82 14.36 15.26
C GLN A 63 11.39 13.82 15.38
N ILE A 64 10.39 14.71 15.33
CA ILE A 64 8.98 14.32 15.42
C ILE A 64 8.59 13.48 14.20
N LEU A 65 8.96 13.93 12.99
CA LEU A 65 8.63 13.19 11.77
C LEU A 65 9.28 11.81 11.74
N LEU A 66 10.54 11.69 12.16
CA LEU A 66 11.19 10.37 12.25
C LEU A 66 10.48 9.47 13.26
N LYS A 67 10.00 10.00 14.39
CA LYS A 67 9.21 9.25 15.37
C LYS A 67 7.86 8.80 14.81
N ILE A 68 7.14 9.69 14.11
CA ILE A 68 5.89 9.37 13.41
C ILE A 68 6.12 8.26 12.38
N LEU A 69 7.19 8.34 11.59
CA LEU A 69 7.48 7.34 10.58
C LEU A 69 7.84 5.99 11.20
N ARG A 70 8.60 5.99 12.31
CA ARG A 70 8.98 4.77 13.04
C ARG A 70 7.81 4.03 13.67
N SER A 71 6.72 4.71 14.00
CA SER A 71 5.52 4.06 14.51
C SER A 71 4.70 3.37 13.41
N ARG A 72 5.04 3.57 12.13
CA ARG A 72 4.32 2.99 11.00
C ARG A 72 4.79 1.55 10.71
N PRO A 73 3.89 0.56 10.69
CA PRO A 73 4.25 -0.85 10.45
C PRO A 73 4.84 -1.12 9.06
N GLU A 74 4.63 -0.21 8.10
CA GLU A 74 5.06 -0.29 6.72
C GLU A 74 6.38 0.44 6.43
N LEU A 75 6.99 1.11 7.42
CA LEU A 75 8.17 1.98 7.19
C LEU A 75 9.30 1.26 6.45
N GLU A 76 9.62 0.03 6.84
CA GLU A 76 10.72 -0.71 6.21
C GLU A 76 10.47 -0.95 4.72
N LEU A 77 9.22 -1.26 4.35
CA LEU A 77 8.79 -1.47 2.97
C LEU A 77 8.89 -0.19 2.15
N LEU A 78 8.49 0.93 2.75
CA LEU A 78 8.60 2.25 2.11
C LEU A 78 10.05 2.70 1.97
N LEU A 79 10.93 2.34 2.91
CA LEU A 79 12.35 2.62 2.76
C LEU A 79 12.96 1.78 1.64
N HIS A 80 12.59 0.50 1.51
CA HIS A 80 12.96 -0.31 0.34
C HIS A 80 12.48 0.33 -0.97
N LEU A 81 11.23 0.80 -1.02
CA LEU A 81 10.66 1.51 -2.18
C LEU A 81 11.44 2.79 -2.50
N TYR A 82 11.73 3.60 -1.48
CA TYR A 82 12.44 4.86 -1.62
C TYR A 82 13.88 4.68 -2.12
N THR A 83 14.56 3.62 -1.66
CA THR A 83 15.94 3.31 -2.05
C THR A 83 16.04 2.37 -3.24
N ALA A 84 14.92 1.99 -3.84
CA ALA A 84 14.87 1.05 -4.95
C ALA A 84 15.72 1.56 -6.12
N ASN A 85 16.47 0.64 -6.72
CA ASN A 85 17.32 0.99 -7.85
C ASN A 85 17.51 -0.20 -8.81
N GLN A 86 18.01 0.09 -10.01
CA GLN A 86 18.19 -0.93 -11.05
C GLN A 86 19.17 -2.06 -10.69
N ASN A 87 20.06 -1.87 -9.71
CA ASN A 87 20.99 -2.91 -9.28
C ASN A 87 20.32 -3.98 -8.41
N ASP A 88 19.09 -3.73 -7.93
CA ASP A 88 18.31 -4.71 -7.18
C ASP A 88 17.90 -5.92 -8.06
N PHE A 89 17.95 -5.76 -9.39
CA PHE A 89 17.69 -6.84 -10.36
C PHE A 89 18.92 -7.73 -10.62
N LEU A 90 20.09 -7.39 -10.09
CA LEU A 90 21.23 -8.29 -10.17
C LEU A 90 20.93 -9.59 -9.40
N PRO A 91 21.49 -10.74 -9.84
CA PRO A 91 21.31 -12.00 -9.13
C PRO A 91 21.61 -11.87 -7.63
N ASP A 92 20.74 -12.42 -6.80
CA ASP A 92 20.81 -12.38 -5.33
C ASP A 92 20.73 -10.98 -4.69
N ARG A 93 20.27 -9.95 -5.42
CA ARG A 93 20.14 -8.58 -4.90
C ARG A 93 18.72 -8.06 -4.71
N MET A 94 17.70 -8.83 -5.12
CA MET A 94 16.31 -8.43 -4.94
C MET A 94 16.01 -8.31 -3.46
N LEU A 95 15.59 -7.12 -3.01
CA LEU A 95 15.32 -6.80 -1.60
C LEU A 95 16.47 -7.15 -0.65
N HIS A 96 17.71 -6.94 -1.11
CA HIS A 96 18.92 -7.21 -0.34
C HIS A 96 18.97 -6.41 0.99
N PRO A 97 19.70 -6.90 2.01
CA PRO A 97 19.78 -6.22 3.30
C PRO A 97 20.43 -4.83 3.21
N LEU A 98 19.73 -3.82 3.76
CA LEU A 98 20.17 -2.43 3.80
C LEU A 98 20.24 -1.92 5.24
N THR A 99 21.17 -1.02 5.52
CA THR A 99 21.19 -0.23 6.76
C THR A 99 20.94 1.23 6.41
N VAL A 100 19.78 1.74 6.80
CA VAL A 100 19.42 3.13 6.65
C VAL A 100 19.79 3.90 7.92
N THR A 101 20.46 5.03 7.75
CA THR A 101 20.83 5.92 8.85
C THR A 101 20.31 7.32 8.58
N PHE A 102 19.77 7.98 9.59
CA PHE A 102 19.28 9.36 9.47
C PHE A 102 20.30 10.33 10.05
N SER A 103 20.57 11.41 9.32
CA SER A 103 21.50 12.45 9.75
C SER A 103 21.00 13.81 9.27
N PHE A 104 20.68 14.66 10.23
CA PHE A 104 20.04 15.96 9.95
C PHE A 104 21.02 17.13 10.11
N LYS A 105 22.21 16.90 10.68
CA LYS A 105 23.29 17.90 10.76
C LYS A 105 24.61 17.37 10.18
N PRO A 106 25.49 18.25 9.66
CA PRO A 106 26.74 17.87 8.99
C PRO A 106 27.72 17.02 9.84
N ASN A 107 27.61 17.09 11.17
CA ASN A 107 28.45 16.38 12.13
C ASN A 107 27.65 15.50 13.11
N ASP A 108 26.36 15.26 12.85
CA ASP A 108 25.62 14.31 13.67
C ASP A 108 26.24 12.93 13.51
N ILE A 109 26.68 12.35 14.62
CA ILE A 109 26.91 10.92 14.69
C ILE A 109 25.54 10.29 14.46
N PRO A 110 25.34 9.46 13.41
CA PRO A 110 24.05 8.82 13.20
C PRO A 110 23.80 7.84 14.35
N GLU A 111 23.09 8.29 15.37
CA GLU A 111 22.65 7.48 16.51
C GLU A 111 21.55 6.50 16.08
N ASP A 112 20.79 6.89 15.05
CA ASP A 112 19.59 6.21 14.61
C ASP A 112 19.82 5.39 13.33
N LYS A 113 19.87 4.06 13.51
CA LYS A 113 20.00 3.08 12.43
C LYS A 113 18.72 2.26 12.33
N ILE A 114 18.19 2.14 11.12
CA ILE A 114 17.14 1.19 10.78
C ILE A 114 17.78 0.12 9.90
N PHE A 115 17.68 -1.13 10.34
CA PHE A 115 18.14 -2.26 9.56
C PHE A 115 16.95 -2.76 8.74
N LEU A 116 16.99 -2.53 7.44
CA LEU A 116 16.01 -3.10 6.52
C LEU A 116 16.45 -4.53 6.26
N MET A 117 15.92 -5.44 7.07
CA MET A 117 16.20 -6.86 6.95
C MET A 117 14.89 -7.61 6.92
N ARG A 118 14.55 -8.20 5.77
CA ARG A 118 13.58 -9.30 5.77
C ARG A 118 14.23 -10.61 6.28
N TYR A 119 15.56 -10.76 6.16
CA TYR A 119 16.42 -11.70 6.93
C TYR A 119 17.92 -11.45 6.61
N PRO A 120 18.89 -11.83 7.47
CA PRO A 120 20.30 -11.58 7.21
C PRO A 120 21.00 -12.69 6.40
N VAL A 121 22.14 -12.27 5.84
CA VAL A 121 23.25 -13.07 5.37
C VAL A 121 23.00 -13.80 4.05
N ALA A 122 23.30 -13.12 2.93
CA ALA A 122 23.87 -13.83 1.80
C ALA A 122 25.14 -14.53 2.31
N TRP A 123 25.04 -15.83 2.61
CA TRP A 123 26.19 -16.69 2.82
C TRP A 123 26.89 -16.86 1.48
N LYS A 124 27.66 -15.86 1.04
CA LYS A 124 28.67 -16.12 0.01
C LYS A 124 29.86 -16.77 0.71
N ASN A 125 29.94 -18.10 0.62
CA ASN A 125 31.05 -18.90 1.13
C ASN A 125 31.29 -18.76 2.65
N GLY A 126 30.23 -18.68 3.47
CA GLY A 126 30.39 -18.62 4.93
C GLY A 126 30.79 -17.25 5.51
N LYS A 127 30.70 -16.16 4.74
CA LYS A 127 31.00 -14.80 5.22
C LYS A 127 29.75 -13.93 5.26
N ILE A 128 29.65 -13.13 6.32
CA ILE A 128 28.59 -12.13 6.50
C ILE A 128 28.79 -11.02 5.47
N VAL A 129 27.83 -10.85 4.56
CA VAL A 129 27.75 -9.65 3.71
C VAL A 129 27.34 -8.49 4.60
N CYS A 130 28.23 -7.51 4.76
CA CYS A 130 27.88 -6.26 5.41
C CYS A 130 26.74 -5.59 4.62
N PRO A 131 25.58 -5.28 5.24
CA PRO A 131 24.50 -4.60 4.54
C PRO A 131 25.00 -3.26 4.00
N GLU A 132 24.53 -2.92 2.79
CA GLU A 132 24.86 -1.63 2.19
C GLU A 132 24.29 -0.50 3.05
N LYS A 133 25.07 0.56 3.23
CA LYS A 133 24.74 1.65 4.15
C LYS A 133 24.24 2.85 3.35
N ILE A 134 23.00 3.23 3.60
CA ILE A 134 22.36 4.41 3.01
C ILE A 134 22.20 5.47 4.10
N LYS A 135 22.59 6.70 3.78
CA LYS A 135 22.46 7.85 4.68
C LYS A 135 21.38 8.77 4.13
N LEU A 136 20.30 8.92 4.89
CA LEU A 136 19.16 9.78 4.58
C LEU A 136 19.22 11.08 5.38
N ASN A 137 18.80 12.16 4.74
CA ASN A 137 18.72 13.50 5.30
C ASN A 137 17.24 13.94 5.47
N MET A 138 17.03 15.21 5.79
CA MET A 138 15.68 15.74 6.01
C MET A 138 14.80 15.71 4.76
N PHE A 139 15.36 15.96 3.57
CA PHE A 139 14.63 15.89 2.31
C PHE A 139 14.11 14.48 2.07
N ASP A 140 14.96 13.47 2.25
CA ASP A 140 14.56 12.07 2.11
C ASP A 140 13.43 11.69 3.08
N LEU A 141 13.49 12.20 4.31
CA LEU A 141 12.44 11.99 5.31
C LEU A 141 11.09 12.57 4.88
N LEU A 142 11.12 13.71 4.17
CA LEU A 142 9.90 14.32 3.63
C LEU A 142 9.32 13.50 2.48
N GLU A 143 10.16 12.95 1.61
CA GLU A 143 9.72 12.09 0.52
C GLU A 143 9.10 10.78 1.04
N VAL A 144 9.75 10.11 2.01
CA VAL A 144 9.17 8.94 2.68
C VAL A 144 7.85 9.29 3.36
N ALA A 145 7.74 10.49 3.95
CA ALA A 145 6.49 10.96 4.52
C ALA A 145 5.39 11.21 3.49
N GLN A 146 5.70 11.54 2.23
CA GLN A 146 4.68 11.59 1.17
C GLN A 146 4.15 10.20 0.84
N LEU A 147 5.02 9.19 0.81
CA LEU A 147 4.60 7.79 0.60
C LEU A 147 3.62 7.33 1.69
N VAL A 148 3.90 7.65 2.96
CA VAL A 148 2.99 7.34 4.07
C VAL A 148 1.64 8.03 3.91
N LYS A 149 1.58 9.28 3.43
CA LYS A 149 0.30 9.97 3.21
C LYS A 149 -0.58 9.30 2.16
N VAL A 150 0.04 8.71 1.13
CA VAL A 150 -0.71 7.94 0.13
C VAL A 150 -1.32 6.69 0.79
N ILE A 151 -0.56 5.99 1.65
CA ILE A 151 -1.07 4.85 2.42
C ILE A 151 -2.16 5.28 3.40
N ASP A 152 -2.00 6.40 4.11
CA ASP A 152 -3.02 6.94 5.01
C ASP A 152 -4.35 7.16 4.29
N TRP A 153 -4.32 7.71 3.07
CA TRP A 153 -5.52 7.86 2.25
C TRP A 153 -6.17 6.51 1.90
N TRP A 154 -5.37 5.52 1.53
CA TRP A 154 -5.89 4.18 1.23
C TRP A 154 -6.51 3.53 2.46
N VAL A 155 -5.89 3.66 3.63
CA VAL A 155 -6.44 3.19 4.91
C VAL A 155 -7.78 3.85 5.23
N GLU A 156 -7.88 5.17 5.00
CA GLU A 156 -9.12 5.93 5.22
C GLU A 156 -10.24 5.49 4.26
N VAL A 157 -9.92 5.26 2.99
CA VAL A 157 -10.89 4.92 1.95
C VAL A 157 -11.27 3.44 1.95
N TYR A 158 -10.38 2.55 2.39
CA TYR A 158 -10.54 1.10 2.29
C TYR A 158 -11.86 0.56 2.88
N PRO A 159 -12.34 0.95 4.08
CA PRO A 159 -13.64 0.52 4.59
C PRO A 159 -14.81 0.74 3.61
N ARG A 160 -14.81 1.87 2.90
CA ARG A 160 -15.86 2.17 1.91
C ARG A 160 -15.77 1.24 0.71
N LEU A 161 -14.56 0.85 0.31
CA LEU A 161 -14.34 -0.06 -0.81
C LEU A 161 -14.67 -1.51 -0.44
N ARG A 162 -14.21 -1.96 0.74
CA ARG A 162 -14.40 -3.32 1.25
C ARG A 162 -15.88 -3.65 1.45
N TRP A 163 -16.63 -2.76 2.09
CA TRP A 163 -18.06 -2.94 2.38
C TRP A 163 -18.95 -2.20 1.38
N ARG A 164 -18.51 -2.07 0.13
CA ARG A 164 -19.25 -1.34 -0.92
C ARG A 164 -20.65 -1.93 -1.15
N ASP A 165 -20.72 -3.25 -1.28
CA ASP A 165 -21.94 -3.97 -1.59
C ASP A 165 -22.78 -4.29 -0.32
N HIS A 166 -22.20 -4.07 0.86
CA HIS A 166 -22.80 -4.25 2.19
C HIS A 166 -22.52 -3.05 3.09
N PRO A 167 -23.02 -1.85 2.76
CA PRO A 167 -22.68 -0.60 3.44
C PRO A 167 -23.06 -0.57 4.93
N GLU A 168 -23.96 -1.44 5.36
CA GLU A 168 -24.38 -1.69 6.74
C GLU A 168 -23.28 -2.30 7.62
N ASP A 169 -22.38 -3.09 7.04
CA ASP A 169 -21.28 -3.75 7.76
C ASP A 169 -20.04 -2.85 7.90
N ARG A 170 -20.08 -1.67 7.29
CA ARG A 170 -18.96 -0.73 7.27
C ARG A 170 -18.65 -0.21 8.67
N ARG A 171 -17.38 -0.31 9.02
CA ARG A 171 -16.82 0.20 10.28
C ARG A 171 -15.40 0.72 10.08
N CYS A 172 -14.86 1.40 11.10
CA CYS A 172 -13.45 1.69 11.16
C CYS A 172 -12.65 0.38 11.33
N LEU A 173 -11.44 0.36 10.78
CA LEU A 173 -10.51 -0.75 10.96
C LEU A 173 -10.01 -0.81 12.40
N LYS A 174 -9.80 -2.03 12.90
CA LYS A 174 -9.09 -2.26 14.15
C LYS A 174 -7.58 -2.04 13.93
N SER A 175 -6.85 -1.80 15.02
CA SER A 175 -5.41 -1.49 14.96
C SER A 175 -4.58 -2.56 14.22
N ASP A 176 -4.93 -3.83 14.40
CA ASP A 176 -4.28 -4.97 13.74
C ASP A 176 -4.68 -5.11 12.26
N GLU A 177 -5.92 -4.78 11.90
CA GLU A 177 -6.40 -4.75 10.51
C GLU A 177 -5.75 -3.61 9.73
N GLU A 178 -5.68 -2.42 10.35
CA GLU A 178 -4.97 -1.27 9.79
C GLU A 178 -3.50 -1.60 9.54
N SER A 179 -2.84 -2.24 10.51
CA SER A 179 -1.43 -2.65 10.37
C SER A 179 -1.22 -3.62 9.19
N ARG A 180 -2.11 -4.59 9.02
CA ARG A 180 -2.07 -5.54 7.89
C ARG A 180 -2.33 -4.85 6.55
N LEU A 181 -3.36 -4.02 6.48
CA LEU A 181 -3.70 -3.25 5.29
C LEU A 181 -2.53 -2.35 4.85
N ARG A 182 -1.94 -1.59 5.79
CA ARG A 182 -0.79 -0.73 5.51
C ARG A 182 0.38 -1.49 4.90
N LYS A 183 0.73 -2.64 5.48
CA LYS A 183 1.79 -3.51 4.94
C LYS A 183 1.41 -4.08 3.57
N ALA A 184 0.16 -4.51 3.37
CA ALA A 184 -0.32 -5.01 2.08
C ALA A 184 -0.23 -3.94 0.98
N ILE A 185 -0.65 -2.70 1.25
CA ILE A 185 -0.54 -1.58 0.31
C ILE A 185 0.92 -1.30 -0.03
N ALA A 186 1.81 -1.25 0.97
CA ALA A 186 3.23 -1.02 0.74
C ALA A 186 3.89 -2.15 -0.07
N ARG A 187 3.48 -3.42 0.13
CA ARG A 187 3.94 -4.56 -0.69
C ARG A 187 3.45 -4.45 -2.13
N TRP A 188 2.18 -4.11 -2.34
CA TRP A 188 1.65 -3.83 -3.66
C TRP A 188 2.42 -2.70 -4.34
N TRP A 189 2.67 -1.59 -3.65
CA TRP A 189 3.45 -0.46 -4.18
C TRP A 189 4.86 -0.90 -4.58
N LEU A 190 5.56 -1.60 -3.69
CA LEU A 190 6.92 -2.07 -3.94
C LEU A 190 6.95 -3.00 -5.16
N TYR A 191 5.98 -3.91 -5.28
CA TYR A 191 5.87 -4.79 -6.44
C TYR A 191 5.61 -4.01 -7.72
N SER A 192 4.62 -3.11 -7.73
CA SER A 192 4.31 -2.26 -8.88
C SER A 192 5.51 -1.42 -9.30
N HIS A 193 6.25 -0.85 -8.35
CA HIS A 193 7.44 -0.06 -8.65
C HIS A 193 8.52 -0.87 -9.36
N TYR A 194 8.86 -2.06 -8.86
CA TYR A 194 9.89 -2.91 -9.49
C TYR A 194 9.43 -3.53 -10.81
N PHE A 195 8.21 -4.03 -10.90
CA PHE A 195 7.80 -4.93 -11.99
C PHE A 195 6.77 -4.35 -12.94
N HIS A 196 6.05 -3.30 -12.54
CA HIS A 196 5.08 -2.56 -13.36
C HIS A 196 5.48 -1.11 -13.61
N GLY A 197 6.64 -0.67 -13.09
CA GLY A 197 7.21 0.65 -13.25
C GLY A 197 8.24 0.74 -14.37
N ASN A 198 9.26 1.58 -14.20
CA ASN A 198 10.18 1.96 -15.28
C ASN A 198 11.39 1.02 -15.46
N TYR A 199 11.50 -0.04 -14.66
CA TYR A 199 12.62 -0.99 -14.76
C TYR A 199 12.38 -2.07 -15.83
N TRP A 200 13.45 -2.79 -16.17
CA TRP A 200 13.39 -3.90 -17.13
C TRP A 200 12.41 -4.98 -16.68
N ARG A 201 11.64 -5.53 -17.63
CA ARG A 201 10.58 -6.52 -17.36
C ARG A 201 10.81 -7.83 -18.08
N ASN A 202 10.57 -8.93 -17.36
CA ASN A 202 10.44 -10.24 -17.98
C ASN A 202 9.06 -10.37 -18.64
N THR A 203 9.06 -10.51 -19.97
CA THR A 203 7.82 -10.61 -20.78
C THR A 203 7.11 -11.96 -20.68
N HIS A 204 7.72 -12.93 -20.00
CA HIS A 204 7.16 -14.26 -19.77
C HIS A 204 6.37 -14.31 -18.47
N ALA A 205 5.38 -15.19 -18.39
CA ALA A 205 4.69 -15.47 -17.15
C ALA A 205 5.69 -16.02 -16.10
N PRO A 206 5.54 -15.67 -14.81
CA PRO A 206 6.33 -16.31 -13.77
C PRO A 206 6.04 -17.82 -13.76
N LYS A 207 7.07 -18.62 -13.50
CA LYS A 207 7.00 -20.09 -13.53
C LYS A 207 7.41 -20.69 -12.21
N LYS A 208 6.78 -21.81 -11.86
CA LYS A 208 7.10 -22.50 -10.61
C LYS A 208 8.57 -22.89 -10.55
N PHE A 209 9.16 -22.66 -9.38
CA PHE A 209 10.54 -22.96 -9.01
C PHE A 209 11.64 -22.24 -9.84
N ASP A 210 11.26 -21.31 -10.72
CA ASP A 210 12.21 -20.52 -11.51
C ASP A 210 12.86 -19.40 -10.67
N HIS A 211 13.96 -18.85 -11.15
CA HIS A 211 14.70 -17.74 -10.55
C HIS A 211 14.11 -16.36 -10.90
N ASP A 212 12.82 -16.30 -11.18
CA ASP A 212 12.14 -15.05 -11.51
C ASP A 212 12.13 -14.12 -10.28
N VAL A 213 12.64 -12.90 -10.46
CA VAL A 213 12.73 -11.90 -9.39
C VAL A 213 11.36 -11.45 -8.87
N ARG A 214 10.28 -11.59 -9.66
CA ARG A 214 8.91 -11.36 -9.20
C ARG A 214 8.51 -12.39 -8.16
N LEU A 215 8.83 -13.66 -8.41
CA LEU A 215 8.58 -14.75 -7.47
C LEU A 215 9.44 -14.61 -6.23
N HIS A 216 10.70 -14.18 -6.37
CA HIS A 216 11.55 -13.88 -5.21
C HIS A 216 10.87 -12.91 -4.24
N HIS A 217 10.27 -11.82 -4.76
CA HIS A 217 9.56 -10.83 -3.94
C HIS A 217 8.41 -11.47 -3.13
N ILE A 218 7.65 -12.38 -3.74
CA ILE A 218 6.51 -13.03 -3.08
C ILE A 218 6.94 -14.16 -2.14
N ARG A 219 7.96 -14.95 -2.51
CA ARG A 219 8.46 -16.10 -1.74
C ARG A 219 8.96 -15.75 -0.34
N ILE A 220 9.49 -14.53 -0.16
CA ILE A 220 9.96 -14.04 1.13
C ILE A 220 8.83 -13.57 2.06
N LEU A 221 7.57 -13.56 1.61
CA LEU A 221 6.40 -13.27 2.43
C LEU A 221 5.88 -14.56 3.07
N THR A 222 5.29 -14.49 4.26
CA THR A 222 4.57 -15.64 4.84
C THR A 222 3.28 -15.91 4.07
N THR A 223 2.70 -17.11 4.19
CA THR A 223 1.44 -17.41 3.49
C THR A 223 0.32 -16.49 3.96
N GLN A 224 0.29 -16.15 5.25
CA GLN A 224 -0.61 -15.10 5.75
C GLN A 224 -0.42 -13.77 5.00
N GLU A 225 0.82 -13.28 4.90
CA GLU A 225 1.09 -11.99 4.24
C GLU A 225 0.74 -12.01 2.74
N ILE A 226 0.86 -13.16 2.07
CA ILE A 226 0.43 -13.35 0.68
C ILE A 226 -1.09 -13.25 0.58
N HIS A 227 -1.85 -13.88 1.49
CA HIS A 227 -3.31 -13.79 1.49
C HIS A 227 -3.84 -12.40 1.88
N GLU A 228 -3.17 -11.69 2.79
CA GLU A 228 -3.48 -10.28 3.07
C GLU A 228 -3.30 -9.40 1.82
N LEU A 229 -2.26 -9.67 1.03
CA LEU A 229 -2.00 -8.98 -0.23
C LEU A 229 -3.03 -9.36 -1.30
N ASP A 230 -3.39 -10.64 -1.40
CA ASP A 230 -4.40 -11.14 -2.34
C ASP A 230 -5.81 -10.56 -2.05
N ASP A 231 -6.20 -10.50 -0.77
CA ASP A 231 -7.47 -9.87 -0.33
C ASP A 231 -7.52 -8.38 -0.65
N LEU A 232 -6.40 -7.65 -0.47
CA LEU A 232 -6.27 -6.27 -0.95
C LEU A 232 -6.51 -6.21 -2.47
N LEU A 233 -5.83 -7.05 -3.25
CA LEU A 233 -5.93 -7.02 -4.71
C LEU A 233 -7.34 -7.33 -5.21
N GLY A 234 -8.09 -8.21 -4.55
CA GLY A 234 -9.51 -8.41 -4.84
C GLY A 234 -10.31 -7.12 -4.67
N THR A 235 -10.08 -6.38 -3.58
CA THR A 235 -10.73 -5.08 -3.32
C THR A 235 -10.32 -4.02 -4.36
N ILE A 236 -9.04 -3.99 -4.76
CA ILE A 236 -8.54 -3.07 -5.78
C ILE A 236 -9.09 -3.43 -7.17
N TYR A 237 -9.16 -4.72 -7.51
CA TYR A 237 -9.74 -5.21 -8.76
C TYR A 237 -11.17 -4.73 -8.92
N GLU A 238 -12.00 -4.93 -7.89
CA GLU A 238 -13.39 -4.45 -7.89
C GLU A 238 -13.49 -2.93 -8.01
N THR A 239 -12.58 -2.21 -7.34
CA THR A 239 -12.52 -0.74 -7.40
C THR A 239 -12.13 -0.26 -8.80
N VAL A 240 -11.10 -0.85 -9.42
CA VAL A 240 -10.68 -0.53 -10.79
C VAL A 240 -11.81 -0.88 -11.77
N SER A 241 -12.41 -2.05 -11.65
CA SER A 241 -13.52 -2.52 -12.47
C SER A 241 -14.73 -1.57 -12.44
N LYS A 242 -15.23 -1.27 -11.23
CA LYS A 242 -16.47 -0.52 -11.02
C LYS A 242 -16.30 1.00 -11.12
N ASP A 243 -15.16 1.56 -10.69
CA ASP A 243 -14.97 3.02 -10.58
C ASP A 243 -14.09 3.62 -11.67
N LEU A 244 -13.02 2.92 -12.09
CA LEU A 244 -12.07 3.45 -13.07
C LEU A 244 -12.41 3.00 -14.50
N CYS A 245 -12.63 1.70 -14.69
CA CYS A 245 -12.84 1.05 -15.98
C CYS A 245 -14.33 0.89 -16.32
N SER A 246 -15.14 1.84 -15.87
CA SER A 246 -16.56 1.93 -16.19
C SER A 246 -16.92 3.37 -16.53
N SER A 247 -17.89 3.58 -17.42
CA SER A 247 -18.34 4.92 -17.80
C SER A 247 -19.85 5.03 -17.88
N PRO A 248 -20.42 6.23 -17.65
CA PRO A 248 -21.86 6.44 -17.78
C PRO A 248 -22.35 6.04 -19.17
N GLY A 249 -23.30 5.12 -19.22
CA GLY A 249 -23.89 4.60 -20.45
C GLY A 249 -25.38 4.37 -20.27
N LYS A 250 -26.14 4.47 -21.36
CA LYS A 250 -27.59 4.26 -21.35
C LYS A 250 -27.90 2.76 -21.38
N VAL A 251 -28.53 2.24 -20.34
CA VAL A 251 -28.97 0.86 -20.21
C VAL A 251 -30.49 0.81 -20.32
N TYR A 252 -31.01 -0.11 -21.14
CA TYR A 252 -32.44 -0.27 -21.38
C TYR A 252 -33.00 -1.39 -20.49
N HIS A 253 -34.00 -1.08 -19.68
CA HIS A 253 -34.71 -2.01 -18.80
C HIS A 253 -36.18 -2.07 -19.20
N GLY A 254 -36.57 -3.13 -19.92
CA GLY A 254 -37.93 -3.28 -20.42
C GLY A 254 -38.35 -2.10 -21.31
N THR A 255 -39.32 -1.29 -20.86
CA THR A 255 -39.82 -0.10 -21.58
C THR A 255 -39.10 1.19 -21.19
N GLY A 256 -38.18 1.15 -20.22
CA GLY A 256 -37.45 2.32 -19.71
C GLY A 256 -35.96 2.30 -20.06
N SER A 257 -35.29 3.42 -19.79
CA SER A 257 -33.82 3.50 -19.87
C SER A 257 -33.26 4.27 -18.68
N ALA A 258 -32.17 3.78 -18.11
CA ALA A 258 -31.41 4.43 -17.05
C ALA A 258 -29.98 4.74 -17.53
N VAL A 259 -29.31 5.70 -16.88
CA VAL A 259 -27.88 5.92 -17.05
C VAL A 259 -27.17 5.19 -15.93
N GLU A 260 -26.33 4.22 -16.28
CA GLU A 260 -25.59 3.38 -15.34
C GLU A 260 -24.11 3.39 -15.72
N LEU A 261 -23.24 2.99 -14.79
CA LEU A 261 -21.84 2.75 -15.09
C LEU A 261 -21.72 1.44 -15.87
N VAL A 262 -21.33 1.55 -17.14
CA VAL A 262 -21.14 0.41 -18.04
C VAL A 262 -19.66 0.05 -18.08
N PRO A 263 -19.30 -1.22 -17.77
CA PRO A 263 -17.93 -1.69 -17.86
C PRO A 263 -17.32 -1.50 -19.25
N TRP A 264 -16.08 -1.00 -19.31
CA TRP A 264 -15.34 -0.91 -20.57
C TRP A 264 -15.12 -2.31 -21.14
N GLY A 265 -15.36 -2.49 -22.44
CA GLY A 265 -15.23 -3.80 -23.06
C GLY A 265 -16.21 -4.85 -22.52
N LYS A 266 -17.43 -4.44 -22.14
CA LYS A 266 -18.53 -5.29 -21.60
C LYS A 266 -18.77 -6.62 -22.35
N HIS A 267 -18.34 -6.76 -23.60
CA HIS A 267 -18.53 -7.97 -24.38
C HIS A 267 -17.37 -8.98 -24.20
N GLY A 268 -17.70 -10.16 -23.66
CA GLY A 268 -16.77 -11.28 -23.51
C GLY A 268 -15.67 -11.04 -22.46
N GLU A 269 -14.51 -11.68 -22.67
CA GLU A 269 -13.36 -11.65 -21.75
C GLU A 269 -12.53 -10.35 -21.82
N ARG A 270 -13.01 -9.33 -22.53
CA ARG A 270 -12.27 -8.08 -22.73
C ARG A 270 -12.22 -7.22 -21.47
N HIS A 271 -13.31 -7.17 -20.70
CA HIS A 271 -13.33 -6.35 -19.49
C HIS A 271 -12.27 -6.77 -18.44
N PRO A 272 -12.13 -8.06 -18.07
CA PRO A 272 -11.05 -8.49 -17.20
C PRO A 272 -9.65 -8.18 -17.73
N ALA A 273 -9.44 -8.24 -19.05
CA ALA A 273 -8.18 -7.86 -19.68
C ALA A 273 -7.86 -6.37 -19.48
N ILE A 274 -8.87 -5.52 -19.60
CA ILE A 274 -8.75 -4.08 -19.35
C ILE A 274 -8.41 -3.85 -17.88
N VAL A 275 -9.21 -4.41 -16.95
CA VAL A 275 -8.98 -4.25 -15.50
C VAL A 275 -7.57 -4.68 -15.12
N ASN A 276 -7.11 -5.87 -15.56
CA ASN A 276 -5.75 -6.35 -15.29
C ASN A 276 -4.65 -5.47 -15.90
N THR A 277 -4.95 -4.66 -16.91
CA THR A 277 -4.01 -3.67 -17.46
C THR A 277 -3.87 -2.48 -16.51
N TYR A 278 -4.98 -1.99 -15.96
CA TYR A 278 -5.01 -0.86 -15.01
C TYR A 278 -4.62 -1.24 -13.58
N MET A 279 -4.71 -2.52 -13.21
CA MET A 279 -4.18 -3.06 -11.94
C MET A 279 -2.65 -2.91 -11.80
N LYS A 280 -1.94 -2.54 -12.87
CA LYS A 280 -0.52 -2.18 -12.86
C LYS A 280 -0.22 -0.82 -12.23
N LEU A 281 -1.22 0.06 -12.15
CA LEU A 281 -1.03 1.38 -11.55
C LEU A 281 -0.59 1.21 -10.09
N ASP A 282 0.44 1.94 -9.69
CA ASP A 282 0.84 1.98 -8.29
C ASP A 282 -0.22 2.71 -7.44
N PRO A 283 -0.17 2.57 -6.10
CA PRO A 283 -1.12 3.19 -5.20
C PRO A 283 -1.27 4.71 -5.34
N GLU A 284 -0.21 5.44 -5.71
CA GLU A 284 -0.26 6.90 -5.84
C GLU A 284 -0.98 7.31 -7.13
N LEU A 285 -0.62 6.70 -8.26
CA LEU A 285 -1.29 6.93 -9.53
C LEU A 285 -2.76 6.52 -9.47
N LEU A 286 -3.06 5.34 -8.92
CA LEU A 286 -4.44 4.87 -8.81
C LEU A 286 -5.26 5.79 -7.90
N LYS A 287 -4.71 6.23 -6.76
CA LYS A 287 -5.34 7.25 -5.90
C LYS A 287 -5.69 8.50 -6.70
N TYR A 288 -4.73 9.06 -7.45
CA TYR A 288 -4.96 10.26 -8.25
C TYR A 288 -6.13 10.07 -9.22
N PHE A 289 -6.18 8.96 -9.97
CA PHE A 289 -7.25 8.75 -10.93
C PHE A 289 -8.60 8.47 -10.25
N LEU A 290 -8.64 7.74 -9.14
CA LEU A 290 -9.89 7.52 -8.39
C LEU A 290 -10.46 8.82 -7.80
N GLU A 291 -9.62 9.76 -7.37
CA GLU A 291 -10.06 11.06 -6.86
C GLU A 291 -10.65 11.97 -7.95
N HIS A 292 -10.38 11.70 -9.22
CA HIS A 292 -10.73 12.59 -10.33
C HIS A 292 -11.51 11.92 -11.47
N CYS A 293 -11.68 10.60 -11.47
CA CYS A 293 -12.24 9.86 -12.62
C CYS A 293 -13.63 10.35 -13.04
N TYR A 294 -14.48 10.69 -12.07
CA TYR A 294 -15.83 11.20 -12.31
C TYR A 294 -15.88 12.57 -13.03
N ARG A 295 -14.74 13.28 -13.13
CA ARG A 295 -14.64 14.58 -13.79
C ARG A 295 -14.23 14.47 -15.26
N TYR A 296 -13.83 13.29 -15.71
CA TYR A 296 -13.17 13.10 -17.00
C TYR A 296 -13.92 12.11 -17.88
N SER A 297 -13.81 12.27 -19.21
CA SER A 297 -14.34 11.27 -20.15
C SER A 297 -13.44 10.03 -20.17
N LYS A 298 -13.98 8.91 -20.66
CA LYS A 298 -13.23 7.67 -20.90
C LYS A 298 -11.96 7.92 -21.72
N GLU A 299 -12.08 8.67 -22.82
CA GLU A 299 -10.97 8.97 -23.74
C GLU A 299 -9.88 9.77 -23.06
N TYR A 300 -10.26 10.76 -22.24
CA TYR A 300 -9.30 11.55 -21.47
C TYR A 300 -8.59 10.69 -20.43
N LEU A 301 -9.32 9.84 -19.70
CA LEU A 301 -8.72 8.92 -18.71
C LEU A 301 -7.72 7.97 -19.36
N ILE A 302 -8.11 7.33 -20.47
CA ILE A 302 -7.23 6.45 -21.24
C ILE A 302 -5.96 7.18 -21.65
N MET A 303 -6.09 8.37 -22.24
CA MET A 303 -4.96 9.18 -22.68
C MET A 303 -4.06 9.57 -21.50
N ALA A 304 -4.64 10.09 -20.42
CA ALA A 304 -3.90 10.57 -19.24
C ALA A 304 -3.13 9.42 -18.59
N ILE A 305 -3.78 8.27 -18.35
CA ILE A 305 -3.14 7.12 -17.71
C ILE A 305 -2.04 6.53 -18.60
N THR A 306 -2.30 6.39 -19.91
CA THR A 306 -1.30 5.86 -20.86
C THR A 306 -0.07 6.77 -20.95
N ASN A 307 -0.25 8.10 -20.81
CA ASN A 307 0.87 9.05 -20.78
C ASN A 307 1.62 9.05 -19.44
N SER A 308 0.94 8.74 -18.33
CA SER A 308 1.54 8.66 -16.99
C SER A 308 2.30 7.35 -16.75
N THR A 309 1.93 6.27 -17.43
CA THR A 309 2.52 4.94 -17.22
C THR A 309 3.16 4.43 -18.52
N HIS A 310 4.49 4.51 -18.57
CA HIS A 310 5.27 3.94 -19.68
C HIS A 310 4.95 2.45 -19.83
N GLU A 311 4.80 1.98 -21.07
CA GLU A 311 4.51 0.56 -21.37
C GLU A 311 3.23 -0.02 -20.71
N LEU A 312 2.25 0.83 -20.38
CA LEU A 312 0.95 0.35 -19.86
C LEU A 312 0.32 -0.75 -20.73
N LEU A 313 0.42 -0.65 -22.05
CA LEU A 313 -0.16 -1.61 -23.00
C LEU A 313 0.74 -2.82 -23.33
N PHE A 314 1.96 -2.85 -22.81
CA PHE A 314 2.93 -3.88 -23.17
C PHE A 314 2.50 -5.26 -22.66
N ASP A 315 2.06 -5.30 -21.41
CA ASP A 315 1.60 -6.49 -20.69
C ASP A 315 0.43 -6.15 -19.75
N ARG A 316 -0.09 -7.16 -19.06
CA ARG A 316 -1.03 -7.02 -17.92
C ARG A 316 -0.27 -7.13 -16.61
N GLU A 317 -0.96 -6.88 -15.50
CA GLU A 317 -0.39 -7.11 -14.17
C GLU A 317 0.07 -8.57 -13.99
N THR A 318 1.09 -8.74 -13.16
CA THR A 318 1.77 -10.03 -12.92
C THR A 318 1.85 -10.38 -11.43
N LEU A 319 1.28 -9.54 -10.58
CA LEU A 319 1.27 -9.73 -9.13
C LEU A 319 0.35 -10.90 -8.77
N SER A 320 -0.87 -10.93 -9.31
CA SER A 320 -1.79 -12.07 -9.08
C SER A 320 -1.18 -13.38 -9.58
N MET A 321 -0.52 -13.35 -10.74
CA MET A 321 0.19 -14.51 -11.30
C MET A 321 1.29 -14.99 -10.37
N SER A 322 2.07 -14.06 -9.80
CA SER A 322 3.16 -14.39 -8.88
C SER A 322 2.65 -14.94 -7.55
N ILE A 323 1.55 -14.38 -7.01
CA ILE A 323 0.87 -14.89 -5.82
C ILE A 323 0.40 -16.33 -6.05
N ALA A 324 -0.36 -16.57 -7.12
CA ALA A 324 -0.86 -17.90 -7.45
C ALA A 324 0.29 -18.91 -7.62
N THR A 325 1.34 -18.52 -8.34
CA THR A 325 2.52 -19.37 -8.55
C THR A 325 3.18 -19.77 -7.23
N VAL A 326 3.43 -18.83 -6.31
CA VAL A 326 4.08 -19.15 -5.03
C VAL A 326 3.19 -20.00 -4.12
N LEU A 327 1.88 -19.75 -4.09
CA LEU A 327 0.94 -20.58 -3.33
C LEU A 327 0.91 -22.03 -3.86
N GLU A 328 0.95 -22.21 -5.19
CA GLU A 328 1.09 -23.53 -5.80
C GLU A 328 2.43 -24.20 -5.42
N GLU A 329 3.55 -23.47 -5.47
CA GLU A 329 4.85 -24.01 -5.08
C GLU A 329 4.85 -24.50 -3.62
N ARG A 330 4.20 -23.76 -2.71
CA ARG A 330 4.05 -24.16 -1.30
C ARG A 330 3.19 -25.41 -1.15
N ALA A 331 2.08 -25.49 -1.87
CA ALA A 331 1.21 -26.67 -1.86
C ALA A 331 1.90 -27.93 -2.41
N ILE A 332 2.85 -27.77 -3.34
CA ILE A 332 3.66 -28.88 -3.87
C ILE A 332 4.72 -29.35 -2.87
N LEU A 333 5.42 -28.43 -2.22
CA LEU A 333 6.55 -28.75 -1.34
C LEU A 333 6.14 -29.24 0.05
N ASP A 334 4.91 -28.96 0.48
CA ASP A 334 4.37 -29.43 1.76
C ASP A 334 3.07 -30.23 1.55
N PRO A 335 3.17 -31.49 1.07
CA PRO A 335 1.99 -32.31 0.73
C PRO A 335 1.18 -32.75 1.96
N ASP A 336 1.78 -32.70 3.16
CA ASP A 336 1.13 -33.08 4.41
C ASP A 336 0.27 -31.94 4.99
N ARG A 337 0.42 -30.70 4.48
CA ARG A 337 -0.44 -29.58 4.84
C ARG A 337 -1.79 -29.64 4.13
N PRO A 338 -2.84 -29.05 4.73
CA PRO A 338 -4.12 -28.85 4.07
C PRO A 338 -3.94 -28.12 2.73
N LYS A 339 -4.46 -28.71 1.64
CA LYS A 339 -4.41 -28.13 0.29
C LYS A 339 -5.25 -26.85 0.16
N THR A 340 -6.21 -26.67 1.05
CA THR A 340 -7.04 -25.47 1.15
C THR A 340 -6.47 -24.58 2.24
N PHE A 341 -5.98 -23.41 1.86
CA PHE A 341 -5.54 -22.41 2.82
C PHE A 341 -6.73 -21.92 3.65
N PRO A 342 -6.58 -21.76 4.97
CA PRO A 342 -7.58 -21.07 5.77
C PRO A 342 -7.73 -19.62 5.29
N PRO A 343 -8.90 -19.00 5.43
CA PRO A 343 -9.04 -17.58 5.10
C PRO A 343 -8.15 -16.73 6.03
N MET A 344 -7.29 -15.90 5.44
CA MET A 344 -6.23 -15.14 6.11
C MET A 344 -6.15 -13.68 5.60
N GLY A 345 -7.31 -13.09 5.26
CA GLY A 345 -7.38 -11.73 4.72
C GLY A 345 -7.04 -10.61 5.70
N ILE A 346 -7.30 -9.38 5.28
CA ILE A 346 -7.02 -8.16 6.06
C ILE A 346 -8.01 -8.01 7.21
N ILE A 347 -9.28 -8.33 7.00
CA ILE A 347 -10.34 -8.18 8.00
C ILE A 347 -10.28 -9.34 9.00
N ALA A 348 -10.36 -9.03 10.30
CA ALA A 348 -10.20 -10.04 11.34
C ALA A 348 -11.37 -11.04 11.36
N GLU A 349 -12.61 -10.61 11.10
CA GLU A 349 -13.78 -11.48 11.12
C GLU A 349 -13.80 -12.49 9.97
N ASP A 350 -13.11 -12.19 8.87
CA ASP A 350 -13.01 -13.08 7.72
C ASP A 350 -11.96 -14.19 7.95
N ARG A 351 -11.17 -14.11 9.04
CA ARG A 351 -10.07 -15.04 9.28
C ARG A 351 -10.50 -16.29 10.00
N ALA A 352 -9.80 -17.37 9.69
CA ALA A 352 -9.82 -18.58 10.48
C ALA A 352 -9.26 -18.34 11.89
N SER A 353 -9.42 -19.33 12.77
CA SER A 353 -8.86 -19.27 14.11
C SER A 353 -7.33 -19.11 14.09
N ALA A 354 -6.77 -18.56 15.17
CA ALA A 354 -5.33 -18.37 15.28
C ALA A 354 -4.60 -19.73 15.22
N GLU A 355 -5.17 -20.77 15.83
CA GLU A 355 -4.63 -22.13 15.80
C GLU A 355 -4.56 -22.70 14.36
N GLU A 356 -5.56 -22.41 13.52
CA GLU A 356 -5.57 -22.82 12.10
C GLU A 356 -4.56 -22.04 11.25
N CYS A 357 -4.30 -20.77 11.60
CA CYS A 357 -3.37 -19.91 10.87
C CYS A 357 -1.90 -20.14 11.26
N GLU A 358 -1.62 -20.66 12.46
CA GLU A 358 -0.27 -20.67 13.04
C GLU A 358 0.79 -21.34 12.14
N ALA A 359 0.41 -22.43 11.45
CA ALA A 359 1.31 -23.12 10.51
C ALA A 359 1.75 -22.25 9.31
N TRP A 360 1.02 -21.16 9.02
CA TRP A 360 1.18 -20.28 7.87
C TRP A 360 1.82 -18.93 8.22
N ASN A 361 2.15 -18.72 9.49
CA ASN A 361 2.73 -17.47 10.01
C ASN A 361 4.25 -17.41 9.87
N HIS A 362 4.90 -18.55 9.64
CA HIS A 362 6.37 -18.69 9.68
C HIS A 362 6.95 -19.50 8.52
N ASP A 363 6.23 -19.60 7.40
CA ASP A 363 6.58 -20.43 6.24
C ASP A 363 7.20 -19.64 5.06
N ALA A 364 7.61 -18.39 5.31
CA ALA A 364 8.33 -17.58 4.34
C ALA A 364 9.66 -18.24 3.93
N TRP A 365 9.98 -18.18 2.63
CA TRP A 365 11.30 -18.60 2.15
C TRP A 365 12.23 -17.40 2.16
N LEU A 366 12.94 -17.24 3.26
CA LEU A 366 13.68 -16.02 3.60
C LEU A 366 14.79 -15.64 2.61
N THR A 367 15.27 -16.59 1.81
CA THR A 367 16.26 -16.35 0.73
C THR A 367 15.61 -16.03 -0.61
N GLY A 368 14.28 -16.09 -0.70
CA GLY A 368 13.50 -16.04 -1.93
C GLY A 368 13.68 -17.24 -2.85
N PHE A 369 14.40 -18.28 -2.40
CA PHE A 369 14.57 -19.54 -3.12
C PHE A 369 13.75 -20.65 -2.46
N PRO A 370 12.96 -21.41 -3.24
CA PRO A 370 12.21 -22.56 -2.73
C PRO A 370 13.17 -23.63 -2.18
N PRO A 371 12.83 -24.29 -1.05
CA PRO A 371 13.60 -25.41 -0.52
C PRO A 371 13.35 -26.70 -1.31
N ILE A 372 13.54 -26.67 -2.64
CA ILE A 372 13.33 -27.80 -3.55
C ILE A 372 14.66 -28.46 -3.93
N THR A 373 14.73 -29.79 -3.92
CA THR A 373 15.92 -30.52 -4.40
C THR A 373 15.95 -30.63 -5.92
N LYS A 374 17.12 -30.96 -6.50
CA LYS A 374 17.24 -31.15 -7.95
C LYS A 374 16.39 -32.32 -8.44
N GLU A 375 16.27 -33.36 -7.63
CA GLU A 375 15.46 -34.54 -7.91
C GLU A 375 13.97 -34.20 -7.92
N GLN A 376 13.49 -33.50 -6.88
CA GLN A 376 12.10 -33.02 -6.82
C GLN A 376 11.75 -32.08 -7.98
N LEU A 377 12.70 -31.22 -8.39
CA LEU A 377 12.53 -30.33 -9.54
C LEU A 377 12.44 -31.11 -10.86
N ALA A 378 13.22 -32.19 -11.01
CA ALA A 378 13.18 -33.05 -12.20
C ALA A 378 11.89 -33.86 -12.32
N GLU A 379 11.19 -34.11 -11.21
CA GLU A 379 9.89 -34.78 -11.17
C GLU A 379 8.71 -33.85 -11.52
N GLN A 380 8.92 -32.52 -11.52
CA GLN A 380 7.86 -31.58 -11.86
C GLN A 380 7.50 -31.65 -13.35
N PRO A 381 6.21 -31.56 -13.70
CA PRO A 381 5.79 -31.41 -15.09
C PRO A 381 6.48 -30.22 -15.76
N LEU A 382 6.91 -30.41 -17.01
CA LEU A 382 7.48 -29.31 -17.81
C LEU A 382 6.44 -28.22 -18.04
N GLU A 383 6.62 -27.07 -17.38
CA GLU A 383 5.80 -25.89 -17.64
C GLU A 383 6.28 -25.15 -18.90
N LEU A 384 5.42 -25.09 -19.91
CA LEU A 384 5.69 -24.35 -21.14
C LEU A 384 5.83 -22.85 -20.84
N THR A 385 6.81 -22.21 -21.48
CA THR A 385 6.96 -20.75 -21.39
C THR A 385 5.81 -20.07 -22.10
N SER A 386 4.94 -19.40 -21.36
CA SER A 386 3.92 -18.51 -21.88
C SER A 386 4.37 -17.05 -21.73
N ARG A 387 3.95 -16.20 -22.67
CA ARG A 387 4.11 -14.75 -22.53
C ARG A 387 3.01 -14.18 -21.65
N VAL A 388 3.32 -13.13 -20.90
CA VAL A 388 2.29 -12.34 -20.23
C VAL A 388 1.35 -11.77 -21.32
N PRO A 389 0.02 -11.89 -21.16
CA PRO A 389 -0.91 -11.34 -22.13
C PRO A 389 -0.71 -9.84 -22.33
N ARG A 390 -0.91 -9.36 -23.55
CA ARG A 390 -0.84 -7.93 -23.87
C ARG A 390 -1.92 -7.15 -23.11
N GLY A 391 -1.59 -5.92 -22.72
CA GLY A 391 -2.55 -4.99 -22.12
C GLY A 391 -3.62 -4.49 -23.10
N ASP A 392 -4.76 -4.08 -22.56
CA ASP A 392 -5.88 -3.44 -23.24
C ASP A 392 -6.28 -2.18 -22.44
N ASP A 393 -6.20 -1.01 -23.07
CA ASP A 393 -6.56 0.29 -22.46
C ASP A 393 -8.08 0.52 -22.45
N GLY A 394 -8.87 -0.38 -23.05
CA GLY A 394 -10.30 -0.23 -23.17
C GLY A 394 -10.73 0.76 -24.26
N ALA A 395 -9.81 1.30 -25.05
CA ALA A 395 -10.17 2.13 -26.20
C ALA A 395 -10.92 1.28 -27.23
N ASP A 396 -12.06 1.76 -27.71
CA ASP A 396 -12.81 1.11 -28.77
C ASP A 396 -12.17 1.47 -30.12
N ARG A 397 -10.96 0.94 -30.34
CA ARG A 397 -10.30 1.03 -31.64
C ARG A 397 -11.16 0.22 -32.59
N GLY A 398 -11.94 0.91 -33.42
CA GLY A 398 -12.83 0.29 -34.40
C GLY A 398 -12.09 -0.86 -35.10
N GLY A 399 -12.69 -2.06 -35.07
CA GLY A 399 -12.10 -3.27 -35.61
C GLY A 399 -11.69 -3.06 -37.07
N GLY A 400 -10.40 -2.83 -37.26
CA GLY A 400 -9.71 -2.93 -38.54
C GLY A 400 -8.74 -4.09 -38.44
N TYR A 401 -9.30 -5.30 -38.51
CA TYR A 401 -8.61 -6.46 -39.06
C TYR A 401 -9.28 -6.80 -40.38
#